data_AF-D1CD21-F1
#
_entry.id   AF-D1CD21-F1
#
_cell.length_a   1.000
_cell.length_b   1.000
_cell.length_c   1.000
_cell.angle_alpha   90.00
_cell.angle_beta   90.00
_cell.angle_gamma   90.00
#
_symmetry.space_group_name_H-M   'P 1'
#
loop_
_entity.id
_entity.type
_entity.pdbx_description
1 polymer ?
#
loop_
_entity_poly.entity_id
_entity_poly.type
_entity_poly.pdbx_seq_one_letter_code
_entity_poly.pdbx_strand_id
1 'polypeptide(L)'
;MPLVILLIIALIVFAVIILIASSLIGLIFTLIVAGIVGWIADMIVPGELPYGWLGAIAAGLLGSLIGGLLLGNLGPEIGGISVIPALVGAIILAFLLEWIGQRRRA
;
A
#
# COMPACT_ATOMS: atom_id res chain seq x y z
N MET A 1 24.55 14.95 -38.49
CA MET A 1 24.33 13.52 -38.13
C MET A 1 24.71 13.21 -36.68
N PRO A 2 25.95 13.44 -36.19
CA PRO A 2 26.33 13.01 -34.83
C PRO A 2 25.68 13.81 -33.69
N LEU A 3 25.50 15.12 -33.86
CA LEU A 3 24.84 15.98 -32.87
C LEU A 3 23.36 15.61 -32.64
N VAL A 4 22.65 15.20 -33.69
CA VAL A 4 21.24 14.79 -33.61
C VAL A 4 21.10 13.49 -32.81
N ILE A 5 22.01 12.54 -33.03
CA ILE A 5 22.04 11.27 -32.29
C ILE A 5 22.31 11.52 -30.80
N LEU A 6 23.26 12.40 -30.48
CA LEU A 6 23.58 12.76 -29.10
C LEU A 6 22.39 13.41 -28.39
N LEU A 7 21.69 14.32 -29.08
CA LEU A 7 20.50 14.99 -28.55
C LEU A 7 19.38 13.99 -28.26
N ILE A 8 19.12 13.05 -29.18
CA ILE A 8 18.08 12.02 -29.01
C ILE A 8 18.42 11.12 -27.81
N ILE A 9 19.67 10.69 -27.67
CA ILE A 9 20.11 9.88 -26.53
C ILE A 9 19.92 10.64 -25.23
N ALA A 10 20.34 11.91 -25.16
CA ALA A 10 20.19 12.74 -23.96
C ALA A 10 18.71 12.91 -23.57
N LEU A 11 17.83 13.12 -24.56
CA LEU A 11 16.40 13.29 -24.34
C LEU A 11 15.72 11.99 -23.87
N ILE A 12 16.11 10.85 -24.43
CA ILE A 12 15.64 9.53 -23.98
C ILE A 12 16.09 9.26 -22.55
N VAL A 13 17.35 9.50 -22.22
CA VAL A 13 17.88 9.30 -20.86
C VAL A 13 17.15 10.19 -19.86
N PHE A 14 16.95 11.47 -20.20
CA PHE A 14 16.22 12.41 -19.36
C PHE A 14 14.76 11.97 -19.13
N ALA A 15 14.07 11.51 -20.18
CA ALA A 15 12.71 10.99 -20.08
C ALA A 15 12.64 9.73 -19.19
N VAL A 16 13.59 8.80 -19.34
CA VAL A 16 13.67 7.59 -18.52
C VAL A 16 13.88 7.93 -17.04
N ILE A 17 14.76 8.89 -16.73
CA ILE A 17 14.98 9.34 -15.34
C ILE A 17 13.69 9.89 -14.73
N ILE A 18 12.94 10.71 -15.48
CA ILE A 18 11.67 11.27 -15.00
C ILE A 18 10.63 10.17 -14.74
N LEU A 19 10.51 9.18 -15.63
CA LEU A 19 9.57 8.08 -15.47
C LEU A 19 9.85 7.27 -14.20
N ILE A 20 11.12 6.96 -13.94
CA ILE A 20 11.54 6.22 -12.74
C ILE A 20 11.25 7.05 -11.47
N ALA A 21 11.58 8.34 -11.48
CA ALA A 21 11.38 9.22 -10.33
C ALA A 21 9.88 9.32 -9.94
N SER A 22 8.99 9.43 -10.93
CA SER A 22 7.54 9.52 -10.68
C SER A 22 6.97 8.26 -10.01
N SER A 23 7.52 7.08 -10.32
CA SER A 23 7.08 5.81 -9.74
C SER A 23 7.43 5.71 -8.25
N LEU A 24 8.59 6.23 -7.85
CA LEU A 24 9.04 6.23 -6.45
C LEU A 24 8.16 7.13 -5.58
N ILE A 25 7.76 8.30 -6.08
CA ILE A 25 6.82 9.20 -5.38
C ILE A 25 5.48 8.49 -5.14
N GLY A 26 4.98 7.76 -6.15
CA GLY A 26 3.72 7.03 -6.06
C GLY A 26 3.77 5.97 -4.96
N LEU A 27 4.81 5.13 -4.95
CA LEU A 27 4.97 4.07 -3.95
C LEU A 27 5.03 4.59 -2.51
N ILE A 28 5.73 5.71 -2.28
CA ILE A 28 5.81 6.32 -0.95
C ILE A 28 4.42 6.78 -0.50
N PHE A 29 3.66 7.43 -1.41
CA PHE A 29 2.32 7.87 -1.09
C PHE A 29 1.38 6.69 -0.82
N THR A 30 1.45 5.63 -1.62
CA THR A 30 0.71 4.38 -1.40
C THR A 30 1.02 3.77 -0.03
N LEU A 31 2.29 3.71 0.37
CA LEU A 31 2.71 3.19 1.68
C LEU A 31 2.15 4.00 2.84
N ILE A 32 2.13 5.33 2.72
CA ILE A 32 1.55 6.22 3.74
C ILE A 32 0.05 5.98 3.87
N VAL A 33 -0.67 5.93 2.75
CA VAL A 33 -2.12 5.69 2.74
C VAL A 33 -2.44 4.30 3.31
N ALA A 34 -1.70 3.27 2.89
CA ALA A 34 -1.86 1.92 3.40
C ALA A 34 -1.58 1.85 4.92
N GLY A 35 -0.53 2.53 5.40
CA GLY A 35 -0.23 2.63 6.83
C GLY A 35 -1.35 3.27 7.64
N ILE A 36 -1.92 4.37 7.15
CA ILE A 36 -3.05 5.04 7.80
C ILE A 36 -4.28 4.12 7.84
N VAL A 37 -4.63 3.49 6.71
CA VAL A 37 -5.77 2.57 6.63
C VAL A 37 -5.61 1.38 7.57
N GLY A 38 -4.42 0.77 7.60
CA GLY A 38 -4.13 -0.35 8.48
C GLY A 38 -4.09 0.04 9.95
N TRP A 39 -3.65 1.25 10.28
CA TRP A 39 -3.70 1.77 11.64
C TRP A 39 -5.13 2.03 12.10
N ILE A 40 -5.99 2.55 11.23
CA ILE A 40 -7.43 2.69 11.51
C ILE A 40 -8.07 1.32 11.74
N ALA A 41 -7.71 0.31 10.95
CA ALA A 41 -8.20 -1.06 11.14
C ALA A 41 -7.76 -1.65 12.49
N ASP A 42 -6.51 -1.45 12.88
CA ASP A 42 -5.96 -1.86 14.20
C ASP A 42 -6.75 -1.25 15.36
N MET A 43 -7.14 0.03 15.26
CA MET A 43 -7.94 0.68 16.30
C MET A 43 -9.39 0.15 16.39
N ILE A 44 -9.91 -0.45 15.32
CA ILE A 44 -11.27 -1.01 15.27
C ILE A 44 -11.29 -2.43 15.83
N VAL A 45 -10.23 -3.20 15.61
CA VAL A 45 -10.13 -4.60 16.02
C VAL A 45 -9.57 -4.69 17.46
N PRO A 46 -10.16 -5.50 18.36
CA PRO A 46 -9.73 -5.58 19.74
C PRO A 46 -8.42 -6.38 19.91
N GLY A 47 -7.29 -5.69 19.78
CA GLY A 47 -5.96 -6.18 20.04
C GLY A 47 -4.91 -5.18 19.55
N GLU A 48 -3.67 -5.65 19.36
CA GLU A 48 -2.62 -4.84 18.74
C GLU A 48 -1.93 -5.69 17.68
N LEU A 49 -1.84 -5.16 16.45
CA LEU A 49 -1.05 -5.75 15.39
C LEU A 49 0.40 -5.94 15.86
N PRO A 50 0.97 -7.14 15.68
CA PRO A 50 2.38 -7.34 15.95
C PRO A 50 3.20 -6.40 15.06
N TYR A 51 4.31 -5.88 15.58
CA TYR A 51 5.20 -4.93 14.90
C TYR A 51 4.67 -3.49 14.77
N GLY A 52 3.58 -3.12 15.46
CA GLY A 52 3.08 -1.74 15.56
C GLY A 52 2.79 -1.12 14.19
N TRP A 53 3.37 0.05 13.90
CA TRP A 53 3.16 0.76 12.63
C TRP A 53 3.57 -0.06 11.39
N LEU A 54 4.58 -0.94 11.50
CA LEU A 54 4.95 -1.83 10.40
C LEU A 54 3.89 -2.89 10.14
N GLY A 55 3.26 -3.40 11.21
CA GLY A 55 2.11 -4.30 11.13
C GLY A 55 0.91 -3.63 10.48
N ALA A 56 0.65 -2.36 10.83
CA ALA A 56 -0.38 -1.53 10.21
C ALA A 56 -0.16 -1.35 8.71
N ILE A 57 1.04 -0.96 8.26
CA ILE A 57 1.34 -0.84 6.82
C ILE A 57 1.13 -2.18 6.11
N ALA A 58 1.64 -3.28 6.67
CA ALA A 58 1.49 -4.60 6.06
C ALA A 58 0.01 -5.03 5.99
N ALA A 59 -0.76 -4.81 7.05
CA ALA A 59 -2.19 -5.08 7.09
C ALA A 59 -2.97 -4.20 6.09
N GLY A 60 -2.59 -2.94 5.91
CA GLY A 60 -3.19 -2.06 4.92
C GLY A 60 -2.87 -2.47 3.48
N LEU A 61 -1.61 -2.82 3.19
CA LEU A 61 -1.19 -3.29 1.86
C LEU A 61 -1.84 -4.62 1.51
N LEU A 62 -1.70 -5.65 2.36
CA LEU A 62 -2.32 -6.95 2.14
C LEU A 62 -3.85 -6.87 2.21
N GLY A 63 -4.37 -6.00 3.06
CA GLY A 63 -5.80 -5.73 3.20
C GLY A 63 -6.40 -5.10 1.96
N SER A 64 -5.66 -4.23 1.27
CA SER A 64 -6.10 -3.70 -0.03
C SER A 64 -6.22 -4.77 -1.11
N LEU A 65 -5.32 -5.75 -1.11
CA LEU A 65 -5.37 -6.86 -2.06
C LEU A 65 -6.57 -7.76 -1.78
N ILE A 66 -6.75 -8.17 -0.52
CA ILE A 66 -7.86 -9.03 -0.11
C ILE A 66 -9.20 -8.30 -0.26
N GLY A 67 -9.26 -7.06 0.19
CA GLY A 67 -10.44 -6.21 0.11
C GLY A 67 -10.87 -5.94 -1.32
N GLY A 68 -9.93 -5.59 -2.21
CA GLY A 68 -10.20 -5.40 -3.63
C GLY A 68 -10.71 -6.67 -4.31
N LEU A 69 -10.22 -7.85 -3.91
CA LEU A 69 -10.74 -9.13 -4.41
C LEU A 69 -12.16 -9.43 -3.91
N LEU A 70 -12.49 -9.02 -2.68
CA LEU A 70 -13.81 -9.28 -2.07
C LEU A 70 -14.89 -8.29 -2.51
N LEU A 71 -14.55 -7.02 -2.59
CA LEU A 71 -15.49 -5.90 -2.77
C LEU A 71 -15.31 -5.16 -4.10
N GLY A 72 -14.25 -5.42 -4.86
CA GLY A 72 -13.93 -4.68 -6.09
C GLY A 72 -13.49 -3.24 -5.81
N ASN A 73 -13.65 -2.37 -6.82
CA ASN A 73 -13.25 -0.95 -6.76
C ASN A 73 -14.32 -0.04 -6.11
N LEU A 74 -14.87 -0.45 -4.97
CA LEU A 74 -15.87 0.35 -4.27
C LEU A 74 -15.20 1.53 -3.55
N GLY A 75 -15.55 2.76 -3.94
CA GLY A 75 -15.12 3.98 -3.25
C GLY A 75 -13.90 4.68 -3.87
N PRO A 76 -13.44 5.79 -3.24
CA PRO A 76 -12.36 6.61 -3.76
C PRO A 76 -11.02 5.85 -3.75
N GLU A 77 -10.30 5.96 -4.85
CA GLU A 77 -8.94 5.43 -5.00
C GLU A 77 -7.93 6.51 -4.61
N ILE A 78 -7.12 6.22 -3.59
CA ILE A 78 -6.09 7.13 -3.09
C ILE A 78 -4.75 6.40 -3.13
N GLY A 79 -3.82 6.91 -3.94
CA GLY A 79 -2.49 6.31 -4.06
C GLY A 79 -2.48 4.92 -4.68
N GLY A 80 -3.38 4.64 -5.63
CA GLY A 80 -3.47 3.34 -6.31
C GLY A 80 -4.18 2.25 -5.49
N ILE A 81 -4.81 2.60 -4.37
CA ILE A 81 -5.54 1.70 -3.50
C ILE A 81 -6.95 2.23 -3.27
N SER A 82 -7.97 1.39 -3.46
CA SER A 82 -9.34 1.70 -3.04
C SER A 82 -9.44 1.71 -1.52
N VAL A 83 -9.87 2.82 -0.93
CA VAL A 83 -9.82 3.02 0.53
C VAL A 83 -10.81 2.11 1.27
N ILE A 84 -12.05 1.99 0.78
CA ILE A 84 -13.09 1.19 1.44
C ILE A 84 -12.73 -0.29 1.45
N PRO A 85 -12.40 -0.92 0.30
CA PRO A 85 -12.03 -2.32 0.25
C PRO A 85 -10.77 -2.57 1.08
N ALA A 86 -9.77 -1.67 1.00
CA ALA A 86 -8.56 -1.77 1.82
C ALA A 86 -8.83 -1.76 3.32
N LEU A 87 -9.74 -0.90 3.78
CA LEU A 87 -10.12 -0.88 5.19
C LEU A 87 -10.80 -2.19 5.60
N VAL A 88 -11.75 -2.69 4.81
CA VAL A 88 -12.43 -3.96 5.12
C VAL A 88 -11.45 -5.13 5.14
N GLY A 89 -10.58 -5.25 4.14
CA GLY A 89 -9.57 -6.30 4.09
C GLY A 89 -8.53 -6.17 5.21
N ALA A 90 -8.16 -4.95 5.59
CA ALA A 90 -7.25 -4.70 6.71
C ALA A 90 -7.87 -5.10 8.05
N ILE A 91 -9.15 -4.82 8.28
CA ILE A 91 -9.90 -5.25 9.47
C ILE A 91 -9.93 -6.78 9.55
N ILE A 92 -10.23 -7.45 8.43
CA ILE A 92 -10.24 -8.93 8.38
C ILE A 92 -8.86 -9.49 8.71
N LEU A 93 -7.79 -8.91 8.15
CA LEU A 93 -6.43 -9.34 8.44
C LEU A 93 -6.01 -9.07 9.88
N ALA A 94 -6.31 -7.89 10.42
CA ALA A 94 -6.00 -7.54 11.81
C ALA A 94 -6.66 -8.54 12.76
N PHE A 95 -7.94 -8.84 12.54
CA PHE A 95 -8.65 -9.86 13.32
C PHE A 95 -8.01 -11.25 13.22
N LEU A 96 -7.59 -11.65 12.01
CA LEU A 96 -6.95 -12.95 11.79
C LEU A 96 -5.57 -13.03 12.47
N LEU A 97 -4.78 -11.95 12.38
CA LEU A 97 -3.45 -11.84 12.97
C LEU A 97 -3.52 -11.87 14.50
N GLU A 98 -4.48 -11.17 15.09
CA GLU A 98 -4.73 -11.23 16.54
C GLU A 98 -5.15 -12.61 16.99
N TRP A 99 -6.06 -13.26 16.25
CA TRP A 99 -6.52 -14.61 16.59
C TRP A 99 -5.35 -15.61 16.59
N ILE A 100 -4.43 -15.49 15.63
CA ILE A 100 -3.21 -16.30 15.58
C ILE A 100 -2.22 -15.89 16.70
N GLY A 101 -2.12 -14.59 16.99
CA GLY A 101 -1.27 -14.05 18.05
C GLY A 101 -1.67 -14.52 19.45
N GLN A 102 -2.98 -14.58 19.74
CA GLN A 102 -3.51 -15.08 21.01
C GLN A 102 -3.11 -16.54 21.26
N ARG A 103 -3.09 -17.39 20.22
CA ARG A 103 -2.67 -18.79 20.34
C ARG A 103 -1.19 -18.97 20.70
N ARG A 104 -0.34 -17.94 20.55
CA ARG A 104 1.07 -17.99 20.94
C ARG A 104 1.31 -17.56 22.39
N ARG A 105 0.31 -16.97 23.06
CA ARG A 105 0.40 -16.53 24.47
C ARG A 105 -0.22 -17.53 25.45
N ALA A 106 -0.83 -18.62 24.95
CA ALA A 106 -1.34 -19.75 25.71
C ALA A 106 -0.43 -20.96 25.53
#